data_AF-A0A2J8P7M8-F1
#
_entry.id   AF-A0A2J8P7M8-F1
#
_cell.length_a   1.000
_cell.length_b   1.000
_cell.length_c   1.000
_cell.angle_alpha   90.00
_cell.angle_beta   90.00
_cell.angle_gamma   90.00
#
_symmetry.space_group_name_H-M   'P 1'
#
loop_
_entity.id
_entity.type
_entity.pdbx_description
1 polymer ?
#
loop_
_entity_poly.entity_id
_entity_poly.type
_entity_poly.pdbx_seq_one_letter_code
_entity_poly.pdbx_strand_id
1 'polypeptide(L)'
;MKCDSRAYLLGQQSVSGWGLQPRFQEYIIRVQRGISVENSWQIVRRYSDFDLLNNSLQIAGLSLPLPPKKLIGNMDREFIAERQKGLQNYLNVITTNHILSNCELVKKFLDPN
;
A
#
# COMPACT_ATOMS: atom_id res chain seq x y z
N MET A 1 2.63 -13.67 -18.97
CA MET A 1 3.68 -12.89 -18.27
C MET A 1 3.37 -12.91 -16.79
N LYS A 2 4.19 -13.59 -15.97
CA LYS A 2 4.02 -13.63 -14.52
C LYS A 2 4.29 -12.24 -13.94
N CYS A 3 3.40 -11.75 -13.09
CA CYS A 3 3.55 -10.44 -12.46
C CYS A 3 4.41 -10.60 -11.20
N ASP A 4 5.71 -10.80 -11.42
CA ASP A 4 6.71 -10.87 -10.34
C ASP A 4 7.10 -9.45 -9.90
N SER A 5 6.10 -8.65 -9.53
CA SER A 5 6.33 -7.30 -9.03
C SER A 5 6.65 -7.37 -7.54
N ARG A 6 7.71 -6.71 -7.08
CA ARG A 6 8.00 -6.48 -5.67
C ARG A 6 7.64 -5.05 -5.31
N ALA A 7 7.16 -4.82 -4.08
CA ALA A 7 6.77 -3.49 -3.62
C ALA A 7 7.37 -3.18 -2.24
N TYR A 8 7.96 -1.98 -2.11
CA TYR A 8 8.68 -1.56 -0.91
C TYR A 8 8.28 -0.14 -0.53
N LEU A 9 7.96 0.07 0.74
CA LEU A 9 7.80 1.40 1.31
C LEU A 9 9.16 2.08 1.40
N LEU A 10 9.32 3.20 0.68
CA LEU A 10 10.50 4.06 0.76
C LEU A 10 10.38 5.06 1.92
N GLY A 11 9.14 5.42 2.28
CA GLY A 11 8.89 6.41 3.30
C GLY A 11 7.44 6.83 3.31
N GLN A 12 7.18 7.91 4.05
CA GLN A 12 5.86 8.46 4.21
C GLN A 12 5.95 9.98 4.43
N GLN A 13 4.99 10.73 3.92
CA GLN A 13 4.89 12.19 4.09
C GLN A 13 3.52 12.64 4.59
N SER A 14 3.50 13.57 5.53
CA SER A 14 2.25 14.19 5.97
C SER A 14 1.87 15.31 5.01
N VAL A 15 0.68 15.22 4.43
CA VAL A 15 0.13 16.22 3.52
C VAL A 15 -0.90 17.05 4.25
N SER A 16 -0.68 18.38 4.30
CA SER A 16 -1.68 19.35 4.70
C SER A 16 -2.42 19.84 3.46
N GLY A 17 -3.74 19.67 3.42
CA GLY A 17 -4.54 20.29 2.37
C GLY A 17 -4.63 21.81 2.55
N TRP A 18 -5.01 22.51 1.49
CA TRP A 18 -5.30 23.94 1.55
C TRP A 18 -6.61 24.17 2.35
N GLY A 19 -6.62 25.13 3.28
CA GLY A 19 -7.80 25.49 4.08
C GLY A 19 -8.13 24.50 5.21
N LEU A 20 -9.40 24.10 5.35
CA LEU A 20 -9.92 23.24 6.44
C LEU A 20 -9.74 21.74 6.20
N GLN A 21 -9.00 21.33 5.16
CA GLN A 21 -8.83 19.92 4.86
C GLN A 21 -7.99 19.21 5.95
N PRO A 22 -8.47 18.09 6.52
CA PRO A 22 -7.71 17.33 7.49
C PRO A 22 -6.36 16.89 6.93
N ARG A 23 -5.32 16.98 7.76
CA ARG A 23 -4.01 16.40 7.42
C ARG A 23 -4.13 14.90 7.23
N PHE A 24 -3.47 14.36 6.22
CA PHE A 24 -3.40 12.93 5.98
C PHE A 24 -1.97 12.47 5.70
N GLN A 25 -1.79 11.16 5.75
CA GLN A 25 -0.50 10.50 5.57
C GLN A 25 -0.48 9.80 4.21
N GLU A 26 0.56 10.06 3.44
CA GLU A 26 0.87 9.37 2.20
C GLU A 26 2.08 8.46 2.39
N TYR A 27 2.08 7.36 1.64
CA TYR A 27 3.12 6.34 1.61
C TYR A 27 3.73 6.29 0.22
N ILE A 28 5.05 6.43 0.17
CA ILE A 28 5.83 6.36 -1.08
C ILE A 28 6.26 4.90 -1.24
N ILE A 29 5.80 4.25 -2.30
CA ILE A 29 6.04 2.84 -2.57
C ILE A 29 6.86 2.72 -3.85
N ARG A 30 8.00 2.05 -3.79
CA ARG A 30 8.75 1.60 -4.96
C ARG A 30 8.18 0.28 -5.43
N VAL A 31 7.73 0.22 -6.66
CA VAL A 31 7.32 -1.01 -7.33
C VAL A 31 8.41 -1.39 -8.33
N GLN A 32 8.87 -2.63 -8.29
CA GLN A 32 9.87 -3.18 -9.21
C GLN A 32 9.29 -4.40 -9.90
N ARG A 33 9.33 -4.45 -11.23
CA ARG A 33 8.82 -5.57 -12.02
C ARG A 33 9.96 -6.42 -12.57
N GLY A 34 9.99 -7.69 -12.20
CA GLY A 34 11.06 -8.61 -12.62
C GLY A 34 12.37 -8.36 -11.88
N ILE A 35 13.47 -8.89 -12.44
CA ILE A 35 14.77 -8.95 -11.76
C ILE A 35 15.53 -7.62 -11.89
N SER A 36 15.35 -6.93 -13.02
CA SER A 36 15.97 -5.64 -13.32
C SER A 36 15.50 -4.56 -12.34
N VAL A 37 16.46 -3.82 -11.79
CA VAL A 37 16.21 -2.73 -10.83
C VAL A 37 15.76 -1.47 -11.58
N GLU A 38 16.23 -1.24 -12.81
CA GLU A 38 15.75 -0.14 -13.65
C GLU A 38 14.28 -0.29 -14.06
N ASN A 39 13.72 -1.50 -14.05
CA ASN A 39 12.28 -1.71 -14.27
C ASN A 39 11.47 -1.44 -12.99
N SER A 40 11.57 -0.22 -12.47
CA SER A 40 10.88 0.21 -11.26
C SER A 40 10.30 1.62 -11.39
N TRP A 41 9.24 1.87 -10.65
CA TRP A 41 8.59 3.18 -10.54
C TRP A 41 8.17 3.43 -9.09
N GLN A 42 7.80 4.67 -8.80
CA GLN A 42 7.22 5.04 -7.52
C GLN A 42 5.73 5.31 -7.68
N ILE A 43 4.96 4.88 -6.69
CA ILE A 43 3.56 5.26 -6.52
C ILE A 43 3.38 5.90 -5.15
N VAL A 44 2.36 6.74 -5.05
CA VAL A 44 1.93 7.34 -3.79
C VAL A 44 0.53 6.82 -3.47
N ARG A 45 0.36 6.31 -2.25
CA ARG A 45 -0.92 5.77 -1.76
C ARG A 45 -1.17 6.24 -0.34
N ARG A 46 -2.44 6.44 -0.01
CA ARG A 46 -2.91 6.68 1.36
C ARG A 46 -3.35 5.37 1.99
N TYR A 47 -3.44 5.34 3.32
CA TYR A 47 -4.01 4.18 4.03
C TYR A 47 -5.41 3.81 3.48
N SER A 48 -6.24 4.80 3.13
CA SER A 48 -7.56 4.57 2.54
C SER A 48 -7.51 3.74 1.25
N ASP A 49 -6.45 3.87 0.47
CA ASP A 49 -6.32 3.18 -0.81
C ASP A 49 -5.99 1.70 -0.58
N PHE A 50 -5.16 1.41 0.45
CA PHE A 50 -4.94 0.04 0.93
C PHE A 50 -6.22 -0.59 1.47
N ASP A 51 -7.01 0.19 2.22
CA ASP A 51 -8.29 -0.27 2.77
C ASP A 51 -9.31 -0.61 1.67
N LEU A 52 -9.42 0.24 0.64
CA LEU A 52 -10.28 -0.03 -0.52
C LEU A 52 -9.87 -1.30 -1.27
N LEU A 53 -8.56 -1.50 -1.49
CA LEU A 53 -8.04 -2.74 -2.06
C LEU A 53 -8.40 -3.95 -1.17
N ASN A 54 -8.13 -3.86 0.14
CA ASN A 54 -8.38 -4.94 1.09
C ASN A 54 -9.86 -5.34 1.12
N ASN A 55 -10.77 -4.37 1.19
CA ASN A 55 -12.21 -4.62 1.18
C ASN A 55 -12.63 -5.34 -0.11
N SER A 56 -12.07 -4.94 -1.25
CA SER A 56 -12.34 -5.59 -2.55
C SER A 56 -11.84 -7.04 -2.60
N LEU A 57 -10.69 -7.33 -1.98
CA LEU A 57 -10.14 -8.69 -1.88
C LEU A 57 -10.87 -9.55 -0.82
N GLN A 58 -11.36 -8.95 0.26
CA GLN A 58 -12.18 -9.62 1.28
C GLN A 58 -13.53 -10.09 0.75
N ILE A 59 -14.16 -9.33 -0.16
CA ILE A 59 -15.38 -9.77 -0.86
C ILE A 59 -15.14 -11.08 -1.63
N ALA A 60 -13.91 -11.33 -2.09
CA ALA A 60 -13.51 -12.58 -2.72
C ALA A 60 -13.12 -13.70 -1.72
N GLY A 61 -13.35 -13.50 -0.42
CA GLY A 61 -13.10 -14.47 0.65
C GLY A 61 -11.66 -14.48 1.18
N LEU A 62 -10.83 -13.50 0.83
CA LEU A 62 -9.42 -13.46 1.23
C LEU A 62 -9.22 -12.61 2.49
N SER A 63 -8.66 -13.19 3.55
CA SER A 63 -8.25 -12.45 4.75
C SER A 63 -6.79 -12.04 4.66
N LEU A 64 -6.52 -10.74 4.61
CA LEU A 64 -5.18 -10.17 4.50
C LEU A 64 -4.80 -9.38 5.76
N PRO A 65 -3.50 -9.30 6.11
CA PRO A 65 -3.04 -8.67 7.34
C PRO A 65 -2.94 -7.14 7.19
N LEU A 66 -4.05 -6.46 6.92
CA LEU A 66 -4.09 -5.00 6.87
C LEU A 66 -3.95 -4.43 8.31
N PRO A 67 -3.02 -3.50 8.58
CA PRO A 67 -2.92 -2.88 9.90
C PRO A 67 -4.19 -2.08 10.22
N PRO A 68 -4.57 -1.95 11.51
CA PRO A 68 -5.85 -1.38 11.89
C PRO A 68 -6.03 0.10 11.52
N LYS A 69 -7.29 0.47 11.26
CA LYS A 69 -7.72 1.87 11.22
C LYS A 69 -7.63 2.45 12.62
N LYS A 70 -7.28 3.73 12.70
CA LYS A 70 -7.32 4.51 13.94
C LYS A 70 -8.00 5.83 13.64
N LEU A 71 -9.12 6.07 14.32
CA LEU A 71 -9.98 7.25 14.11
C LEU A 71 -9.58 8.43 15.02
N ILE A 72 -8.73 8.19 16.03
CA ILE A 72 -8.21 9.20 16.98
C ILE A 72 -6.70 9.00 17.13
N GLY A 73 -5.89 10.06 17.13
CA GLY A 73 -4.43 9.95 17.31
C GLY A 73 -3.73 9.25 16.13
N ASN A 74 -4.20 9.49 14.91
CA ASN A 74 -3.61 8.99 13.67
C ASN A 74 -2.25 9.64 13.31
N MET A 75 -1.85 10.68 14.05
CA MET A 75 -0.57 11.39 13.92
C MET A 75 0.47 11.00 14.98
N ASP A 76 0.14 10.03 15.85
CA ASP A 76 1.05 9.46 16.84
C ASP A 76 2.21 8.72 16.16
N ARG A 77 3.46 8.95 16.61
CA ARG A 77 4.66 8.49 15.90
C ARG A 77 4.81 6.97 15.96
N GLU A 78 4.56 6.39 17.13
CA GLU A 78 4.60 4.95 17.38
C GLU A 78 3.57 4.26 16.49
N PHE A 79 2.35 4.78 16.47
CA PHE A 79 1.30 4.28 15.61
C PHE A 79 1.64 4.35 14.12
N ILE A 80 2.21 5.48 13.70
CA ILE A 80 2.66 5.70 12.32
C ILE A 80 3.73 4.66 11.92
N ALA A 81 4.69 4.39 12.80
CA ALA A 81 5.76 3.42 12.56
C ALA A 81 5.22 1.98 12.48
N GLU A 82 4.34 1.60 13.41
CA GLU A 82 3.68 0.28 13.42
C GLU A 82 2.85 0.07 12.15
N ARG A 83 2.07 1.08 11.75
CA ARG A 83 1.30 1.04 10.51
C ARG A 83 2.21 0.90 9.29
N GLN A 84 3.33 1.63 9.22
CA GLN A 84 4.28 1.50 8.11
C GLN A 84 4.81 0.07 8.01
N LYS A 85 5.19 -0.55 9.14
CA LYS A 85 5.61 -1.97 9.17
C LYS A 85 4.50 -2.91 8.71
N GLY A 86 3.27 -2.70 9.19
CA GLY A 86 2.10 -3.48 8.79
C GLY A 86 1.79 -3.36 7.30
N LEU A 87 1.88 -2.16 6.73
CA LEU A 87 1.68 -1.92 5.30
C LEU A 87 2.78 -2.57 4.45
N GLN A 88 4.05 -2.57 4.90
CA GLN A 88 5.09 -3.33 4.21
C GLN A 88 4.78 -4.83 4.19
N ASN A 89 4.32 -5.38 5.32
CA ASN A 89 3.93 -6.78 5.37
C ASN A 89 2.75 -7.09 4.44
N TYR A 90 1.75 -6.21 4.40
CA TYR A 90 0.62 -6.31 3.47
C TYR A 90 1.09 -6.33 2.01
N LEU A 91 2.00 -5.41 1.62
CA LEU A 91 2.61 -5.39 0.29
C LEU A 91 3.33 -6.70 -0.03
N ASN A 92 4.10 -7.24 0.92
CA ASN A 92 4.80 -8.52 0.74
C ASN A 92 3.80 -9.65 0.46
N VAL A 93 2.70 -9.74 1.22
CA VAL A 93 1.69 -10.79 1.02
C VAL A 93 1.04 -10.70 -0.36
N ILE A 94 0.57 -9.52 -0.77
CA ILE A 94 -0.15 -9.38 -2.05
C ILE A 94 0.77 -9.53 -3.27
N THR A 95 2.08 -9.30 -3.12
CA THR A 95 3.05 -9.41 -4.22
C THR A 95 3.73 -10.78 -4.30
N THR A 96 3.86 -11.51 -3.20
CA THR A 96 4.50 -12.84 -3.17
C THR A 96 3.52 -13.99 -3.45
N ASN A 97 2.23 -13.80 -3.17
CA ASN A 97 1.21 -14.78 -3.51
C ASN A 97 0.86 -14.68 -5.01
N HIS A 98 1.09 -15.75 -5.78
CA HIS A 98 0.90 -15.78 -7.23
C HIS A 98 -0.54 -15.47 -7.69
N ILE A 99 -1.56 -15.82 -6.90
CA ILE A 99 -2.96 -15.54 -7.25
C ILE A 99 -3.23 -14.04 -7.06
N LEU A 100 -2.79 -13.48 -5.94
CA LEU A 100 -2.94 -12.06 -5.63
C LEU A 100 -2.13 -11.17 -6.57
N SER A 101 -0.88 -11.50 -6.85
CA SER A 101 -0.02 -10.67 -7.70
C SER A 101 -0.50 -10.61 -9.16
N ASN A 102 -1.23 -11.63 -9.60
CA ASN A 102 -1.89 -11.65 -10.91
C ASN A 102 -3.32 -11.07 -10.91
N CYS A 103 -3.88 -10.73 -9.73
CA CYS A 103 -5.19 -10.11 -9.60
C CYS A 103 -5.18 -8.69 -10.18
N GLU A 104 -6.20 -8.35 -10.96
CA GLU A 104 -6.31 -7.04 -11.61
C GLU A 104 -6.37 -5.88 -10.61
N LEU A 105 -7.04 -6.08 -9.46
CA LEU A 105 -7.12 -5.08 -8.40
C LEU A 105 -5.73 -4.76 -7.82
N VAL A 106 -4.89 -5.78 -7.63
CA VAL A 106 -3.52 -5.61 -7.12
C VAL A 106 -2.64 -4.95 -8.17
N LYS A 107 -2.75 -5.33 -9.44
CA LYS A 107 -2.01 -4.69 -10.54
C LYS A 107 -2.35 -3.21 -10.64
N LYS A 108 -3.64 -2.86 -10.64
CA LYS A 108 -4.11 -1.48 -10.67
C LYS A 108 -3.65 -0.69 -9.45
N PHE A 109 -3.67 -1.30 -8.26
CA PHE A 109 -3.15 -0.65 -7.06
C PHE A 109 -1.66 -0.30 -7.20
N LEU A 110 -0.87 -1.16 -7.85
CA LEU A 110 0.57 -1.00 -8.06
C LEU A 110 0.93 -0.15 -9.30
N ASP A 111 -0.02 0.17 -10.17
CA ASP A 111 0.19 0.99 -11.37
C ASP A 111 0.42 2.48 -11.00
N PRO A 112 1.31 3.20 -11.68
CA PRO A 112 1.44 4.65 -11.49
C PRO A 112 0.20 5.47 -11.86
N ASN A 113 -0.77 4.91 -12.60
CA ASN A 113 -1.99 5.59 -13.06
C ASN A 113 -3.26 5.18 -12.31
#